data_AF-A0A6I4NNH3-F1
#
_entry.id   AF-A0A6I4NNH3-F1
#
_cell.length_a   1.000
_cell.length_b   1.000
_cell.length_c   1.000
_cell.angle_alpha   90.00
_cell.angle_beta   90.00
_cell.angle_gamma   90.00
#
_symmetry.space_group_name_H-M   'P 1'
#
loop_
_entity.id
_entity.type
_entity.pdbx_description
1 polymer ?
#
loop_
_entity_poly.entity_id
_entity_poly.type
_entity_poly.pdbx_seq_one_letter_code
_entity_poly.pdbx_strand_id
1 'polypeptide(L)'
;MKKILVMLTFLVAGLTANAQAKILKEVNEAGDVASFELDCTVKFQTLAKGLRYNITRHEFKGPELKNSYRLMLVMDGFYSKTLNNTMTISAVLSDGTVLEAKKIIEEDGYFDGACTIKIKDPKALLELHIVKVIVHADKDVVYPLTAKSQEIFKKNLNNIYTAK
;
A
#
# COMPACT_ATOMS: atom_id res chain seq x y z
N MET A 1 -26.97 40.07 -12.21
CA MET A 1 -26.03 39.33 -11.35
C MET A 1 -26.55 37.90 -11.12
N LYS A 2 -26.38 36.99 -12.09
CA LYS A 2 -26.87 35.60 -11.99
C LYS A 2 -26.02 34.57 -12.76
N LYS A 3 -24.81 34.95 -13.21
CA LYS A 3 -23.95 34.11 -14.05
C LYS A 3 -22.62 33.68 -13.40
N ILE A 4 -22.40 33.98 -12.12
CA ILE A 4 -21.14 33.65 -11.41
C ILE A 4 -21.23 32.34 -10.59
N LEU A 5 -22.43 31.76 -10.44
CA LEU A 5 -22.62 30.62 -9.52
C LEU A 5 -22.24 29.25 -10.12
N VAL A 6 -22.05 29.14 -11.44
CA VAL A 6 -21.82 27.83 -12.11
C VAL A 6 -20.33 27.46 -12.17
N MET A 7 -19.42 28.40 -11.94
CA MET A 7 -17.98 28.12 -12.00
C MET A 7 -17.40 27.60 -10.67
N LEU A 8 -18.12 27.79 -9.56
CA LEU A 8 -17.65 27.36 -8.22
C LEU A 8 -17.95 25.88 -7.92
N THR A 9 -18.93 25.27 -8.59
CA THR A 9 -19.28 23.85 -8.37
C THR A 9 -18.28 22.89 -9.00
N PHE A 10 -17.58 23.29 -10.07
CA PHE A 10 -16.50 22.51 -10.66
C PHE A 10 -15.20 22.54 -9.86
N LEU A 11 -14.99 23.56 -9.02
CA LEU A 11 -13.79 23.64 -8.18
C LEU A 11 -13.86 22.70 -6.96
N VAL A 12 -15.07 22.38 -6.48
CA VAL A 12 -15.28 21.44 -5.37
C VAL A 12 -15.25 19.98 -5.84
N ALA A 13 -15.61 19.70 -7.10
CA ALA A 13 -15.49 18.36 -7.70
C ALA A 13 -14.03 17.91 -7.92
N GLY A 14 -13.08 18.86 -8.00
CA GLY A 14 -11.64 18.59 -8.05
C GLY A 14 -11.01 18.24 -6.70
N LEU A 15 -11.75 18.40 -5.59
CA LEU A 15 -11.34 18.01 -4.24
C LEU A 15 -11.83 16.61 -3.87
N THR A 16 -11.78 15.66 -4.81
CA THR A 16 -11.48 14.28 -4.39
C THR A 16 -9.98 14.22 -4.08
N ALA A 17 -9.58 14.96 -3.04
CA ALA A 17 -8.40 14.63 -2.30
C ALA A 17 -8.49 13.13 -2.01
N ASN A 18 -7.47 12.36 -2.37
CA ASN A 18 -7.30 11.02 -1.85
C ASN A 18 -7.27 11.18 -0.32
N ALA A 19 -8.45 11.08 0.29
CA ALA A 19 -8.63 11.30 1.70
C ALA A 19 -7.85 10.20 2.40
N GLN A 20 -7.00 10.63 3.33
CA GLN A 20 -6.32 9.76 4.27
C GLN A 20 -7.29 8.70 4.79
N ALA A 21 -6.90 7.42 4.69
CA ALA A 21 -7.73 6.35 5.21
C ALA A 21 -7.80 6.46 6.74
N LYS A 22 -9.00 6.23 7.29
CA LYS A 22 -9.19 5.99 8.72
C LYS A 22 -8.38 4.76 9.13
N ILE A 23 -7.99 4.67 10.40
CA ILE A 23 -7.37 3.45 10.92
C ILE A 23 -8.44 2.60 11.61
N LEU A 24 -8.51 1.33 11.23
CA LEU A 24 -9.24 0.30 11.95
C LEU A 24 -8.31 -0.30 12.98
N LYS A 25 -8.83 -0.49 14.19
CA LYS A 25 -8.14 -1.20 15.28
C LYS A 25 -8.98 -2.41 15.63
N GLU A 26 -8.38 -3.59 15.57
CA GLU A 26 -9.00 -4.82 16.05
C GLU A 26 -8.10 -5.45 17.11
N VAL A 27 -8.71 -6.17 18.02
CA VAL A 27 -8.00 -6.94 19.04
C VAL A 27 -8.55 -8.35 18.95
N ASN A 28 -7.67 -9.36 18.85
CA ASN A 28 -8.11 -10.75 18.82
C ASN A 28 -8.83 -11.14 20.12
N GLU A 29 -9.59 -12.22 20.09
CA GLU A 29 -10.41 -12.66 21.23
C GLU A 29 -9.60 -12.90 22.51
N ALA A 30 -8.35 -13.37 22.38
CA ALA A 30 -7.43 -13.57 23.49
C ALA A 30 -6.82 -12.27 24.04
N GLY A 31 -6.94 -11.15 23.34
CA GLY A 31 -6.38 -9.86 23.74
C GLY A 31 -4.88 -9.69 23.46
N ASP A 32 -4.22 -10.72 22.93
CA ASP A 32 -2.76 -10.81 22.76
C ASP A 32 -2.23 -10.18 21.46
N VAL A 33 -3.10 -9.94 20.48
CA VAL A 33 -2.72 -9.32 19.20
C VAL A 33 -3.68 -8.20 18.88
N ALA A 34 -3.15 -6.98 18.73
CA ALA A 34 -3.89 -5.86 18.16
C ALA A 34 -3.46 -5.65 16.70
N SER A 35 -4.41 -5.46 15.79
CA SER A 35 -4.14 -5.07 14.41
C SER A 35 -4.53 -3.60 14.21
N PHE A 36 -3.75 -2.91 13.39
CA PHE A 36 -4.01 -1.55 12.95
C PHE A 36 -3.87 -1.52 11.44
N GLU A 37 -4.93 -1.16 10.73
CA GLU A 37 -4.92 -1.15 9.27
C GLU A 37 -5.67 0.05 8.70
N LEU A 38 -5.37 0.40 7.44
CA LEU A 38 -6.11 1.44 6.76
C LEU A 38 -7.50 0.90 6.42
N ASP A 39 -8.53 1.66 6.79
CA ASP A 39 -9.92 1.39 6.41
C ASP A 39 -10.06 1.48 4.90
N CYS A 40 -10.07 0.31 4.26
CA CYS A 40 -10.21 0.15 2.82
C CYS A 40 -11.59 -0.43 2.43
N THR A 41 -12.58 -0.41 3.34
CA THR A 41 -13.92 -0.99 3.12
C THR A 41 -14.64 -0.39 1.91
N VAL A 42 -14.50 0.92 1.71
CA VAL A 42 -15.08 1.63 0.54
C VAL A 42 -14.14 1.57 -0.65
N LYS A 43 -12.85 1.83 -0.43
CA LYS A 43 -11.84 1.87 -1.50
C LYS A 43 -10.44 1.74 -0.91
N PHE A 44 -9.60 0.93 -1.55
CA PHE A 44 -8.17 0.93 -1.29
C PHE A 44 -7.51 2.26 -1.63
N GLN A 45 -6.46 2.60 -0.90
CA GLN A 45 -5.62 3.75 -1.21
C GLN A 45 -4.86 3.49 -2.51
N THR A 46 -4.74 4.50 -3.37
CA THR A 46 -4.01 4.39 -4.65
C THR A 46 -2.56 4.81 -4.45
N LEU A 47 -1.62 3.93 -4.81
CA LEU A 47 -0.19 4.22 -4.77
C LEU A 47 0.28 4.80 -6.11
N ALA A 48 -0.12 4.16 -7.21
CA ALA A 48 0.11 4.60 -8.58
C ALA A 48 -1.08 4.17 -9.46
N LYS A 49 -1.12 4.61 -10.72
CA LYS A 49 -2.20 4.20 -11.65
C LYS A 49 -2.22 2.67 -11.77
N GLY A 50 -3.35 2.04 -11.45
CA GLY A 50 -3.49 0.58 -11.48
C GLY A 50 -2.83 -0.17 -10.30
N LEU A 51 -2.27 0.56 -9.31
CA LEU A 51 -1.62 -0.01 -8.14
C LEU A 51 -2.21 0.60 -6.87
N ARG A 52 -2.91 -0.23 -6.12
CA ARG A 52 -3.56 0.09 -4.85
C ARG A 52 -2.78 -0.52 -3.68
N TYR A 53 -3.03 -0.06 -2.46
CA TYR A 53 -2.34 -0.58 -1.28
C TYR A 53 -3.15 -0.50 0.01
N ASN A 54 -2.73 -1.31 0.99
CA ASN A 54 -3.06 -1.21 2.40
C ASN A 54 -1.78 -1.37 3.25
N ILE A 55 -1.76 -0.81 4.45
CA ILE A 55 -0.68 -0.97 5.43
C ILE A 55 -1.30 -1.53 6.69
N THR A 56 -0.76 -2.66 7.17
CA THR A 56 -1.20 -3.30 8.41
C THR A 56 -0.03 -3.38 9.38
N ARG A 57 -0.28 -2.99 10.64
CA ARG A 57 0.59 -3.23 11.78
C ARG A 57 -0.06 -4.24 12.71
N HIS A 58 0.60 -5.36 12.97
CA HIS A 58 0.23 -6.24 14.08
C HIS A 58 1.13 -5.96 15.28
N GLU A 59 0.51 -5.69 16.41
CA GLU A 59 1.13 -5.51 17.72
C GLU A 59 0.89 -6.77 18.52
N PHE A 60 1.99 -7.43 18.93
CA PHE A 60 1.95 -8.66 19.71
C PHE A 60 2.27 -8.36 21.17
N LYS A 61 1.42 -8.83 22.08
CA LYS A 61 1.68 -8.82 23.51
C LYS A 61 2.48 -10.08 23.86
N GLY A 62 3.72 -9.90 24.26
CA GLY A 62 4.63 -10.98 24.62
C GLY A 62 6.02 -10.41 24.92
N PRO A 63 6.92 -11.19 25.54
CA PRO A 63 8.26 -10.71 25.94
C PRO A 63 9.10 -10.19 24.76
N GLU A 64 8.75 -10.58 23.54
CA GLU A 64 9.45 -10.12 22.34
C GLU A 64 8.88 -8.86 21.67
N LEU A 65 7.76 -8.26 22.13
CA LEU A 65 7.12 -6.99 21.68
C LEU A 65 7.52 -6.49 20.27
N LYS A 66 7.47 -7.35 19.25
CA LYS A 66 7.91 -7.02 17.90
C LYS A 66 6.70 -6.72 17.05
N ASN A 67 6.41 -5.43 16.89
CA ASN A 67 5.43 -4.99 15.91
C ASN A 67 5.83 -5.49 14.52
N SER A 68 4.88 -6.06 13.78
CA SER A 68 5.10 -6.45 12.39
C SER A 68 4.34 -5.50 11.48
N TYR A 69 5.01 -5.00 10.45
CA TYR A 69 4.45 -4.08 9.48
C TYR A 69 4.40 -4.75 8.11
N ARG A 70 3.27 -4.64 7.42
CA ARG A 70 3.02 -5.26 6.13
C ARG A 70 2.44 -4.22 5.18
N LEU A 71 3.04 -4.12 3.99
CA LEU A 71 2.52 -3.37 2.86
C LEU A 71 1.88 -4.34 1.89
N MET A 72 0.55 -4.34 1.83
CA MET A 72 -0.17 -5.09 0.80
C MET A 72 -0.34 -4.21 -0.43
N LEU A 73 0.09 -4.71 -1.58
CA LEU A 73 -0.05 -4.10 -2.90
C LEU A 73 -1.10 -4.88 -3.69
N VAL A 74 -2.08 -4.18 -4.24
CA VAL A 74 -3.19 -4.75 -5.02
C VAL A 74 -3.14 -4.15 -6.41
N MET A 75 -2.96 -4.99 -7.43
CA MET A 75 -2.84 -4.58 -8.83
C MET A 75 -4.18 -4.70 -9.54
N ASP A 76 -4.47 -3.74 -10.43
CA ASP A 76 -5.64 -3.80 -11.30
C ASP A 76 -5.33 -4.70 -12.50
N GLY A 77 -5.73 -5.97 -12.41
CA GLY A 77 -5.63 -6.93 -13.52
C GLY A 77 -5.00 -8.26 -13.11
N PHE A 78 -5.59 -9.35 -13.61
CA PHE A 78 -5.06 -10.70 -13.47
C PHE A 78 -3.90 -10.90 -14.45
N TYR A 79 -2.75 -11.35 -13.95
CA TYR A 79 -1.63 -11.78 -14.80
C TYR A 79 -1.88 -13.21 -15.27
N SER A 80 -2.85 -13.42 -16.17
CA SER A 80 -3.28 -14.76 -16.64
C SER A 80 -2.29 -15.48 -17.57
N LYS A 81 -1.11 -14.90 -17.81
CA LYS A 81 -0.06 -15.46 -18.68
C LYS A 81 1.34 -15.16 -18.14
N THR A 82 1.53 -15.28 -16.84
CA THR A 82 2.88 -15.30 -16.27
C THR A 82 3.53 -16.63 -16.65
N LEU A 83 4.47 -16.61 -17.60
CA LEU A 83 5.22 -17.81 -18.02
C LEU A 83 6.17 -18.34 -16.94
N ASN A 84 6.31 -17.61 -15.83
CA ASN A 84 7.19 -17.92 -14.73
C ASN A 84 6.38 -18.46 -13.54
N ASN A 85 6.81 -19.57 -12.94
CA ASN A 85 6.24 -20.13 -11.70
C ASN A 85 6.42 -19.21 -10.47
N THR A 86 7.02 -18.03 -10.66
CA THR A 86 7.33 -17.07 -9.62
C THR A 86 7.22 -15.67 -10.18
N MET A 87 6.57 -14.79 -9.40
CA MET A 87 6.62 -13.35 -9.58
C MET A 87 7.34 -12.70 -8.39
N THR A 88 8.18 -11.70 -8.67
CA THR A 88 8.81 -10.88 -7.61
C THR A 88 8.27 -9.47 -7.69
N ILE A 89 7.99 -8.87 -6.54
CA ILE A 89 7.57 -7.46 -6.47
C ILE A 89 8.54 -6.71 -5.58
N SER A 90 9.04 -5.60 -6.11
CA SER A 90 10.12 -4.83 -5.54
C SER A 90 9.68 -3.37 -5.38
N ALA A 91 9.70 -2.85 -4.15
CA ALA A 91 9.53 -1.44 -3.86
C ALA A 91 10.90 -0.80 -3.71
N VAL A 92 11.25 0.12 -4.61
CA VAL A 92 12.55 0.80 -4.62
C VAL A 92 12.44 2.10 -3.85
N LEU A 93 13.33 2.29 -2.88
CA LEU A 93 13.41 3.48 -2.05
C LEU A 93 14.28 4.56 -2.68
N SER A 94 14.20 5.78 -2.15
CA SER A 94 14.91 6.95 -2.67
C SER A 94 16.44 6.87 -2.62
N ASP A 95 16.99 6.02 -1.76
CA ASP A 95 18.43 5.73 -1.65
C ASP A 95 18.87 4.54 -2.53
N GLY A 96 17.93 3.92 -3.27
CA GLY A 96 18.17 2.72 -4.07
C GLY A 96 17.98 1.40 -3.32
N THR A 97 17.69 1.42 -2.01
CA THR A 97 17.33 0.22 -1.25
C THR A 97 16.10 -0.44 -1.87
N VAL A 98 16.07 -1.77 -1.94
CA VAL A 98 14.96 -2.53 -2.52
C VAL A 98 14.29 -3.40 -1.47
N LEU A 99 12.98 -3.22 -1.28
CA LEU A 99 12.14 -4.08 -0.46
C LEU A 99 11.42 -5.07 -1.37
N GLU A 100 11.62 -6.38 -1.15
CA GLU A 100 11.13 -7.40 -2.08
C GLU A 100 10.21 -8.43 -1.43
N ALA A 101 9.26 -8.92 -2.22
CA ALA A 101 8.44 -10.08 -1.90
C ALA A 101 8.34 -10.99 -3.12
N LYS A 102 8.46 -12.30 -2.88
CA LYS A 102 8.35 -13.36 -3.88
C LYS A 102 7.00 -14.05 -3.72
N LYS A 103 6.22 -14.15 -4.79
CA LYS A 103 4.95 -14.88 -4.85
C LYS A 103 5.13 -16.07 -5.80
N ILE A 104 4.77 -17.26 -5.32
CA ILE A 104 4.67 -18.46 -6.16
C ILE A 104 3.30 -18.40 -6.84
N ILE A 105 3.28 -18.60 -8.15
CA ILE A 105 2.07 -18.60 -8.97
C ILE A 105 1.55 -20.04 -9.02
N GLU A 106 0.23 -20.20 -8.98
CA GLU A 106 -0.42 -21.52 -9.08
C GLU A 106 -0.11 -22.19 -10.43
N GLU A 107 -0.27 -23.50 -10.50
CA GLU A 107 0.09 -24.30 -11.70
C GLU A 107 -0.68 -23.90 -12.96
N ASP A 108 -1.86 -23.29 -12.80
CA ASP A 108 -2.69 -22.76 -13.88
C ASP A 108 -2.28 -21.35 -14.33
N GLY A 109 -1.23 -20.79 -13.74
CA GLY A 109 -0.75 -19.43 -14.01
C GLY A 109 -1.62 -18.35 -13.39
N TYR A 110 -2.51 -18.69 -12.45
CA TYR A 110 -3.37 -17.72 -11.80
C TYR A 110 -2.64 -16.92 -10.71
N PHE A 111 -2.85 -15.60 -10.74
CA PHE A 111 -2.38 -14.69 -9.70
C PHE A 111 -3.53 -13.80 -9.22
N ASP A 112 -3.77 -13.83 -7.91
CA ASP A 112 -4.85 -13.13 -7.19
C ASP A 112 -4.78 -11.59 -7.24
N GLY A 113 -3.73 -11.03 -7.82
CA GLY A 113 -3.55 -9.59 -7.94
C GLY A 113 -3.04 -8.92 -6.66
N ALA A 114 -2.66 -9.68 -5.62
CA ALA A 114 -2.22 -9.14 -4.33
C ALA A 114 -0.86 -9.70 -3.88
N CYS A 115 0.01 -8.80 -3.42
CA CYS A 115 1.30 -9.17 -2.85
C CYS A 115 1.58 -8.38 -1.58
N THR A 116 2.23 -9.02 -0.61
CA THR A 116 2.54 -8.40 0.69
C THR A 116 4.05 -8.32 0.90
N ILE A 117 4.56 -7.10 1.02
CA ILE A 117 5.95 -6.82 1.39
C ILE A 117 6.03 -6.64 2.90
N LYS A 118 6.97 -7.34 3.55
CA LYS A 118 7.26 -7.12 4.97
C LYS A 118 8.10 -5.86 5.13
N ILE A 119 7.63 -4.90 5.91
CA ILE A 119 8.38 -3.71 6.29
C ILE A 119 9.16 -4.04 7.56
N LYS A 120 10.49 -4.20 7.43
CA LYS A 120 11.37 -4.51 8.57
C LYS A 120 11.60 -3.29 9.45
N ASP A 121 11.77 -2.13 8.84
CA ASP A 121 12.01 -0.86 9.51
C ASP A 121 11.04 0.20 8.95
N PRO A 122 9.87 0.40 9.61
CA PRO A 122 8.91 1.41 9.17
C PRO A 122 9.43 2.84 9.37
N LYS A 123 10.40 3.07 10.28
CA LYS A 123 10.97 4.39 10.51
C LYS A 123 11.91 4.77 9.37
N ALA A 124 12.79 3.85 8.96
CA ALA A 124 13.59 4.04 7.76
C ALA A 124 12.71 4.29 6.53
N LEU A 125 11.57 3.61 6.38
CA LEU A 125 10.62 3.84 5.28
C LEU A 125 9.82 5.17 5.40
N LEU A 126 9.76 5.79 6.58
CA LEU A 126 9.23 7.14 6.73
C LEU A 126 10.26 8.20 6.29
N GLU A 127 11.54 7.92 6.50
CA GLU A 127 12.65 8.78 6.10
C GLU A 127 12.93 8.64 4.59
N LEU A 128 13.00 7.40 4.11
CA LEU A 128 13.20 6.98 2.72
C LEU A 128 11.87 6.67 2.08
N HIS A 129 11.49 7.41 1.03
CA HIS A 129 10.21 7.19 0.35
C HIS A 129 10.35 6.16 -0.77
N ILE A 130 9.27 5.43 -1.05
CA ILE A 130 9.18 4.57 -2.24
C ILE A 130 9.14 5.48 -3.47
N VAL A 131 10.06 5.30 -4.41
CA VAL A 131 10.10 6.07 -5.67
C VAL A 131 9.40 5.33 -6.80
N LYS A 132 9.45 3.99 -6.80
CA LYS A 132 8.75 3.13 -7.77
C LYS A 132 8.50 1.75 -7.18
N VAL A 133 7.47 1.10 -7.68
CA VAL A 133 7.25 -0.34 -7.50
C VAL A 133 7.49 -1.03 -8.83
N ILE A 134 8.17 -2.17 -8.82
CA ILE A 134 8.44 -2.98 -9.99
C ILE A 134 7.82 -4.36 -9.76
N VAL A 135 7.05 -4.83 -10.74
CA VAL A 135 6.55 -6.20 -10.79
C VAL A 135 7.38 -6.94 -11.82
N HIS A 136 8.15 -7.92 -11.35
CA HIS A 136 9.01 -8.78 -12.15
C HIS A 136 8.22 -10.04 -12.53
N ALA A 137 7.67 -10.04 -13.74
CA ALA A 137 6.91 -11.13 -14.34
C ALA A 137 7.67 -11.68 -15.58
N ASP A 138 6.98 -11.93 -16.69
CA ASP A 138 7.60 -12.15 -18.01
C ASP A 138 8.32 -10.89 -18.51
N LYS A 139 7.79 -9.72 -18.14
CA LYS A 139 8.37 -8.40 -18.34
C LYS A 139 8.23 -7.59 -17.06
N ASP A 140 9.14 -6.63 -16.89
CA ASP A 140 9.06 -5.68 -15.80
C ASP A 140 7.93 -4.67 -16.04
N VAL A 141 7.00 -4.60 -15.10
CA VAL A 141 5.99 -3.54 -15.04
C VAL A 141 6.40 -2.55 -13.95
N VAL A 142 6.68 -1.32 -14.37
CA VAL A 142 7.18 -0.26 -13.46
C VAL A 142 6.07 0.73 -13.16
N TYR A 143 5.80 0.92 -11.86
CA TYR A 143 4.87 1.89 -11.31
C TYR A 143 5.66 3.03 -10.65
N PRO A 144 5.97 4.12 -11.38
CA PRO A 144 6.58 5.29 -10.76
C PRO A 144 5.60 5.98 -9.82
N LEU A 145 6.05 6.38 -8.64
CA LEU A 145 5.22 7.12 -7.68
C LEU A 145 5.36 8.62 -7.91
N THR A 146 4.22 9.31 -7.99
CA THR A 146 4.19 10.79 -8.00
C THR A 146 4.54 11.35 -6.62
N ALA A 147 5.05 12.59 -6.55
CA ALA A 147 5.33 13.24 -5.26
C ALA A 147 4.10 13.26 -4.33
N LYS A 148 2.91 13.51 -4.88
CA LYS A 148 1.65 13.47 -4.14
C LYS A 148 1.35 12.07 -3.58
N SER A 149 1.57 11.01 -4.37
CA SER A 149 1.40 9.63 -3.89
C SER A 149 2.37 9.29 -2.76
N GLN A 150 3.63 9.72 -2.89
CA GLN A 150 4.65 9.49 -1.86
C GLN A 150 4.29 10.19 -0.54
N GLU A 151 3.82 11.43 -0.61
CA GLU A 151 3.38 12.20 0.56
C GLU A 151 2.19 11.51 1.27
N ILE A 152 1.17 11.10 0.51
CA ILE A 152 0.00 10.41 1.06
C ILE A 152 0.41 9.07 1.69
N PHE A 153 1.26 8.30 1.01
CA PHE A 153 1.78 7.03 1.52
C PHE A 153 2.52 7.24 2.85
N LYS A 154 3.44 8.20 2.91
CA LYS A 154 4.19 8.54 4.12
C LYS A 154 3.26 8.95 5.26
N LYS A 155 2.24 9.75 4.98
CA LYS A 155 1.23 10.14 5.97
C LYS A 155 0.49 8.92 6.52
N ASN A 156 0.02 8.04 5.64
CA ASN A 156 -0.70 6.82 6.03
C ASN A 156 0.19 5.85 6.82
N LEU A 157 1.44 5.65 6.41
CA LEU A 157 2.41 4.85 7.14
C LEU A 157 2.66 5.43 8.54
N ASN A 158 2.81 6.75 8.65
CA ASN A 158 3.02 7.40 9.94
C ASN A 158 1.82 7.20 10.86
N ASN A 159 0.60 7.33 10.34
CA ASN A 159 -0.61 7.12 11.14
C ASN A 159 -0.64 5.70 11.71
N ILE A 160 -0.36 4.69 10.88
CA ILE A 160 -0.30 3.28 11.32
C ILE A 160 0.83 3.07 12.32
N TYR A 161 1.98 3.70 12.09
CA TYR A 161 3.13 3.65 12.99
C TYR A 161 2.81 4.22 14.37
N THR A 162 2.07 5.33 14.45
CA THR A 162 1.75 6.04 15.70
C THR A 162 0.41 5.67 16.33
N ALA A 163 -0.41 4.83 15.68
CA ALA A 163 -1.72 4.43 16.18
C ALA A 163 -1.62 3.75 17.56
N LYS A 164 -2.70 3.83 18.35
CA LYS A 164 -2.79 3.27 19.70
C LYS A 164 -4.09 2.52 19.91
#